data_AF-A0A9E4WF53-F1
#
_entry.id   AF-A0A9E4WF53-F1
#
_cell.length_a   1.000
_cell.length_b   1.000
_cell.length_c   1.000
_cell.angle_alpha   90.00
_cell.angle_beta   90.00
_cell.angle_gamma   90.00
#
_symmetry.space_group_name_H-M   'P 1'
#
loop_
_entity.id
_entity.type
_entity.pdbx_description
1 polymer ?
#
loop_
_entity_poly.entity_id
_entity_poly.type
_entity_poly.pdbx_seq_one_letter_code
_entity_poly.pdbx_strand_id
1 'polypeptide(L)'
;MNLDEDLTIQESRWRGRLISLAVLVAVGALLAGGAYQFFFRDEAEQLRETEDYTVARATINANLIISGVAEAQLISDLSFRQSGRVDEVNVKVGDVIKRGDVLAAMEAD
;
A
#
# COMPACT_ATOMS: atom_id res chain seq x y z
N MET A 1 -76.95 -13.74 -41.77
CA MET A 1 -76.30 -14.96 -42.31
C MET A 1 -75.93 -14.64 -43.74
N ASN A 2 -74.67 -14.59 -44.16
CA ASN A 2 -73.42 -15.05 -43.55
C ASN A 2 -72.28 -14.08 -43.92
N LEU A 3 -71.30 -13.98 -43.02
CA LEU A 3 -70.12 -13.12 -43.08
C LEU A 3 -68.96 -13.91 -43.74
N ASP A 4 -69.17 -14.42 -44.95
CA ASP A 4 -68.21 -15.34 -45.59
C ASP A 4 -67.46 -14.70 -46.78
N GLU A 5 -67.62 -13.39 -47.01
CA GLU A 5 -67.06 -12.70 -48.18
C GLU A 5 -65.61 -12.19 -48.05
N ASP A 6 -64.92 -12.39 -46.92
CA ASP A 6 -63.62 -11.71 -46.70
C ASP A 6 -62.41 -12.63 -46.46
N LEU A 7 -62.41 -13.82 -47.07
CA LEU A 7 -61.23 -14.69 -47.12
C LEU A 7 -60.91 -15.10 -48.56
N THR A 8 -60.85 -14.12 -49.46
CA THR A 8 -60.19 -14.29 -50.75
C THR A 8 -58.67 -14.38 -50.55
N ILE A 9 -58.15 -15.58 -50.33
CA ILE A 9 -56.77 -15.89 -50.70
C ILE A 9 -56.84 -16.93 -51.80
N GLN A 10 -57.00 -16.44 -53.03
CA GLN A 10 -56.69 -17.19 -54.23
C GLN A 10 -55.18 -17.47 -54.20
N GLU A 11 -54.83 -18.62 -53.61
CA GLU A 11 -53.46 -19.04 -53.37
C GLU A 11 -52.78 -19.35 -54.70
N SER A 12 -52.14 -18.33 -55.28
CA SER A 12 -51.06 -18.55 -56.22
C SER A 12 -49.98 -19.31 -55.44
N ARG A 13 -49.90 -20.62 -55.67
CA ARG A 13 -48.88 -21.54 -55.11
C ARG A 13 -47.45 -21.01 -55.30
N TRP A 14 -47.24 -20.04 -56.18
CA TRP A 14 -45.97 -19.34 -56.36
C TRP A 14 -45.84 -18.11 -55.47
N ARG A 15 -46.87 -17.26 -55.34
CA ARG A 15 -46.81 -16.05 -54.49
C ARG A 15 -46.80 -16.40 -53.00
N GLY A 16 -47.57 -17.41 -52.58
CA GLY A 16 -47.54 -17.91 -51.20
C GLY A 16 -46.17 -18.51 -50.82
N ARG A 17 -45.56 -19.27 -51.74
CA ARG A 17 -44.20 -19.80 -51.57
C ARG A 17 -43.15 -18.70 -51.56
N LEU A 18 -43.28 -17.66 -52.39
CA LEU A 18 -42.36 -16.53 -52.37
C LEU A 18 -42.46 -15.72 -51.08
N ILE A 19 -43.68 -15.49 -50.57
CA ILE A 19 -43.88 -14.81 -49.29
C ILE A 19 -43.34 -15.66 -48.14
N SER A 20 -43.62 -16.97 -48.11
CA SER A 20 -43.09 -17.85 -47.07
C SER A 20 -41.57 -17.92 -47.10
N LEU A 21 -40.95 -17.88 -48.28
CA LEU A 21 -39.50 -17.89 -48.45
C LEU A 21 -38.89 -16.55 -48.03
N ALA A 22 -39.53 -15.43 -48.34
CA ALA A 22 -39.11 -14.11 -47.88
C ALA A 22 -39.18 -13.99 -46.35
N VAL A 23 -40.24 -14.51 -45.72
CA VAL A 23 -40.39 -14.55 -44.26
C VAL A 23 -39.30 -15.43 -43.64
N LEU A 24 -39.01 -16.61 -44.21
CA LEU A 24 -37.95 -17.49 -43.72
C LEU A 24 -36.57 -16.83 -43.77
N VAL A 25 -36.26 -16.09 -44.85
CA VAL A 25 -35.00 -15.36 -44.98
C VAL A 25 -34.92 -14.22 -43.98
N ALA A 26 -36.01 -13.47 -43.78
CA ALA A 26 -36.06 -12.39 -42.80
C ALA A 26 -35.85 -12.91 -41.36
N VAL A 27 -36.48 -14.03 -41.01
CA VAL A 27 -36.29 -14.70 -39.71
C VAL A 27 -34.85 -15.22 -39.58
N GLY A 28 -34.31 -15.84 -40.63
CA GLY A 28 -32.92 -16.28 -40.66
C GLY A 28 -31.92 -15.13 -40.46
N ALA A 29 -32.16 -13.98 -41.08
CA ALA A 29 -31.32 -12.79 -40.93
C ALA A 29 -31.40 -12.20 -39.51
N LEU A 30 -32.59 -12.18 -38.89
CA LEU A 30 -32.77 -11.74 -37.51
C LEU A 30 -32.08 -12.69 -36.51
N LEU A 31 -32.19 -14.00 -36.72
CA LEU A 31 -31.52 -15.00 -35.89
C LEU A 31 -30.01 -14.94 -36.05
N ALA A 32 -29.51 -14.79 -37.28
CA ALA A 32 -28.08 -14.66 -37.55
C ALA A 32 -27.52 -13.34 -36.98
N GLY A 33 -28.23 -12.22 -37.12
CA GLY A 33 -27.84 -10.94 -36.55
C GLY A 33 -27.86 -10.93 -35.02
N GLY A 34 -28.87 -11.57 -34.42
CA GLY A 34 -28.98 -11.75 -32.97
C GLY A 34 -27.88 -12.66 -32.41
N ALA A 35 -27.61 -13.78 -33.08
CA ALA A 35 -26.52 -14.69 -32.73
C ALA A 35 -25.15 -14.00 -32.88
N TYR A 36 -24.94 -13.23 -33.95
CA TYR A 36 -23.71 -12.47 -34.12
C TYR A 36 -23.52 -11.46 -32.99
N GLN A 37 -24.54 -10.67 -32.65
CA GLN A 37 -24.48 -9.73 -31.53
C GLN A 37 -24.27 -10.41 -30.18
N PHE A 38 -24.73 -11.64 -29.99
CA PHE A 38 -24.54 -12.39 -28.74
C PHE A 38 -23.16 -13.05 -28.66
N PHE A 39 -22.65 -13.61 -29.76
CA PHE A 39 -21.33 -14.27 -29.81
C PHE A 39 -20.15 -13.29 -30.00
N PHE A 40 -20.36 -12.15 -30.66
CA PHE A 40 -19.39 -11.05 -30.80
C PHE A 40 -19.62 -9.92 -29.80
N ARG A 41 -20.54 -10.10 -28.83
CA ARG A 41 -20.46 -9.33 -27.59
C ARG A 41 -19.25 -9.86 -26.85
N ASP A 42 -18.10 -9.25 -27.13
CA ASP A 42 -16.96 -9.32 -26.23
C ASP A 42 -17.53 -9.05 -24.84
N GLU A 43 -17.46 -10.05 -23.96
CA GLU A 43 -17.60 -9.85 -22.54
C GLU A 43 -16.64 -8.71 -22.24
N ALA A 44 -17.19 -7.51 -22.08
CA ALA A 44 -16.46 -6.38 -21.56
C ALA A 44 -16.06 -6.84 -20.17
N GLU A 45 -14.89 -7.47 -20.07
CA GLU A 45 -14.29 -7.80 -18.81
C GLU A 45 -14.39 -6.51 -18.02
N GLN A 46 -15.18 -6.54 -16.96
CA GLN A 46 -15.17 -5.48 -15.99
C GLN A 46 -13.81 -5.59 -15.32
N LEU A 47 -12.81 -5.03 -16.02
CA LEU A 47 -11.46 -4.84 -15.53
C LEU A 47 -11.66 -4.03 -14.26
N ARG A 48 -11.58 -4.72 -13.12
CA ARG A 48 -11.63 -4.09 -11.81
C ARG A 48 -10.59 -2.99 -11.84
N GLU A 49 -11.06 -1.77 -11.64
CA GLU A 49 -10.23 -0.58 -11.60
C GLU A 49 -9.14 -0.83 -10.54
N THR A 50 -7.94 -1.17 -11.01
CA THR A 50 -6.78 -1.42 -10.16
C THR A 50 -5.98 -0.15 -10.20
N GLU A 51 -5.86 0.52 -9.05
CA GLU A 51 -5.02 1.70 -8.95
C GLU A 51 -3.55 1.28 -9.01
N ASP A 52 -2.90 1.59 -10.12
CA ASP A 52 -1.46 1.43 -10.26
C ASP A 52 -0.74 2.52 -9.47
N TYR A 53 0.08 2.13 -8.49
CA TYR A 53 0.94 3.05 -7.74
C TYR A 53 2.38 2.96 -8.26
N THR A 54 2.98 4.11 -8.58
CA THR A 54 4.37 4.17 -9.04
C THR A 54 5.32 3.87 -7.89
N VAL A 55 6.09 2.79 -8.00
CA VAL A 55 7.14 2.47 -7.03
C VAL A 55 8.36 3.38 -7.23
N ALA A 56 8.65 4.20 -6.22
CA ALA A 56 9.81 5.07 -6.20
C ALA A 56 10.79 4.63 -5.10
N ARG A 57 12.10 4.75 -5.39
CA ARG A 57 13.13 4.56 -4.38
C ARG A 57 13.19 5.81 -3.51
N ALA A 58 12.81 5.67 -2.24
CA ALA A 58 12.95 6.71 -1.23
C ALA A 58 13.83 6.22 -0.07
N THR A 59 14.45 7.16 0.62
CA THR A 59 15.15 6.89 1.87
C THR A 59 14.11 6.70 2.98
N ILE A 60 14.14 5.57 3.68
CA ILE A 60 13.25 5.29 4.81
C ILE A 60 13.83 5.97 6.04
N ASN A 61 13.18 7.06 6.48
CA ASN A 61 13.50 7.71 7.75
C ASN A 61 12.85 6.91 8.89
N ALA A 62 13.56 5.92 9.42
CA ALA A 62 13.14 5.18 10.60
C ALA A 62 13.60 5.90 11.88
N ASN A 63 12.67 6.32 12.72
CA ASN A 63 13.00 6.86 14.04
C ASN A 63 13.19 5.71 15.03
N LEU A 64 14.38 5.59 15.60
CA LEU A 64 14.72 4.55 16.58
C LEU A 64 14.96 5.20 17.93
N ILE A 65 14.05 4.98 18.87
CA ILE A 65 14.16 5.48 20.25
C ILE A 65 14.70 4.33 21.11
N ILE A 66 15.93 4.46 21.59
CA ILE A 66 16.57 3.50 22.48
C ILE A 66 16.69 4.12 23.86
N SER A 67 16.27 3.40 24.89
CA SER A 67 16.57 3.75 26.27
C SER A 67 17.97 3.26 26.63
N GLY A 68 18.71 4.07 27.38
CA GLY A 68 20.06 3.73 27.86
C GLY A 68 20.34 4.39 29.21
N VAL A 69 21.33 3.86 29.91
CA VAL A 69 21.83 4.43 31.18
C VAL A 69 23.19 5.06 30.93
N ALA A 70 23.42 6.24 31.50
CA ALA A 70 24.73 6.89 31.46
C ALA A 70 25.61 6.33 32.57
N GLU A 71 26.76 5.78 32.22
CA GLU A 71 27.79 5.33 33.15
C GLU A 71 29.06 6.15 32.97
N ALA A 72 29.85 6.27 34.05
CA ALA A 72 31.13 6.95 33.99
C ALA A 72 32.11 6.16 33.11
N GLN A 73 32.67 6.80 32.09
CA GLN A 73 33.64 6.14 31.20
C GLN A 73 34.92 5.71 31.93
N LEU A 74 35.32 6.45 32.96
CA LEU A 74 36.49 6.16 33.77
C LEU A 74 36.22 6.59 35.22
N ILE A 75 36.50 5.68 36.15
CA ILE A 75 36.49 5.94 37.59
C ILE A 75 37.95 5.90 38.05
N SER A 76 38.37 6.89 38.82
CA SER A 76 39.73 7.00 39.33
C SER A 76 39.69 7.15 40.85
N ASP A 77 40.13 6.11 41.55
CA ASP A 77 40.31 6.13 42.99
C ASP A 77 41.69 6.72 43.30
N LEU A 78 41.70 7.91 43.90
CA LEU A 78 42.93 8.61 44.22
C LEU A 78 43.49 8.11 45.54
N SER A 79 44.78 7.80 45.55
CA SER A 79 45.55 7.48 46.75
C SER A 79 46.81 8.31 46.82
N PHE A 80 47.25 8.60 48.03
CA PHE A 80 48.46 9.38 48.27
C PHE A 80 49.68 8.45 48.28
N ARG A 81 50.75 8.86 47.61
CA ARG A 81 51.98 8.06 47.49
C ARG A 81 52.81 8.03 48.77
N GLN A 82 52.66 9.03 49.64
CA GLN A 82 53.39 9.19 50.89
C GLN A 82 52.39 9.30 52.03
N SER A 83 52.75 8.76 53.20
CA SER A 83 52.01 9.00 54.44
C SER A 83 52.26 10.43 54.91
N GLY A 84 51.21 11.10 55.34
CA GLY A 84 51.28 12.47 55.82
C GLY A 84 49.94 12.88 56.41
N ARG A 85 49.89 14.09 56.99
CA ARG A 85 48.64 14.67 57.51
C ARG A 85 47.96 15.47 56.41
N VAL A 86 46.64 15.34 56.30
CA VAL A 86 45.83 16.20 55.42
C VAL A 86 45.74 17.59 56.03
N ASP A 87 46.16 18.59 55.26
CA ASP A 87 46.13 20.00 55.67
C ASP A 87 44.81 20.64 55.21
N GLU A 88 44.48 20.53 53.93
CA GLU A 88 43.27 21.13 53.34
C GLU A 88 42.57 20.19 52.34
N VAL A 89 41.23 20.25 52.31
CA VAL A 89 40.37 19.57 51.32
C VAL A 89 39.58 20.62 50.55
N ASN A 90 39.84 20.72 49.25
CA ASN A 90 39.33 21.81 48.40
C ASN A 90 38.03 21.47 47.65
N VAL A 91 37.52 20.25 47.80
CA VAL A 91 36.38 19.75 47.02
C VAL A 91 35.35 19.02 47.88
N LYS A 92 34.10 19.04 47.43
CA LYS A 92 32.97 18.36 48.07
C LYS A 92 32.33 17.34 47.14
N VAL A 93 31.57 16.41 47.71
CA VAL A 93 30.84 15.41 46.93
C VAL A 93 29.81 16.10 46.04
N GLY A 94 29.89 15.83 44.73
CA GLY A 94 29.05 16.43 43.71
C GLY A 94 29.69 17.58 42.93
N ASP A 95 30.87 18.05 43.35
CA ASP A 95 31.58 19.10 42.62
C ASP A 95 32.12 18.59 41.28
N VAL A 96 31.99 19.42 40.24
CA VAL A 96 32.55 19.15 38.92
C VAL A 96 33.96 19.70 38.86
N ILE A 97 34.94 18.80 38.76
CA ILE A 97 36.37 19.13 38.73
C ILE A 97 36.96 18.90 37.34
N LYS A 98 38.01 19.65 37.01
CA LYS A 98 38.76 19.54 35.76
C LYS A 98 40.11 18.87 36.00
N ARG A 99 40.72 18.42 34.91
CA ARG A 99 42.09 17.88 34.96
C ARG A 99 43.05 18.98 35.43
N GLY A 100 43.79 18.68 36.49
CA GLY A 100 44.78 19.58 37.08
C GLY A 100 44.29 20.32 38.32
N ASP A 101 43.01 20.19 38.69
CA ASP A 101 42.49 20.80 39.91
C ASP A 101 43.08 20.11 41.15
N VAL A 102 43.48 20.93 42.14
CA VAL A 102 44.03 20.44 43.40
C VAL A 102 42.88 20.06 44.32
N LEU A 103 42.75 18.76 44.60
CA LEU A 103 41.63 18.23 45.39
C LEU A 103 41.89 18.29 46.90
N ALA A 104 43.14 18.05 47.31
CA ALA A 104 43.57 18.13 48.70
C ALA A 104 45.06 18.45 48.78
N ALA A 105 45.46 19.12 49.86
CA ALA A 105 46.85 19.39 50.21
C ALA A 105 47.25 18.53 51.42
N MET A 106 48.49 18.06 51.43
CA MET A 106 49.05 17.23 52.50
C MET A 106 50.45 17.70 52.87
N GLU A 107 50.75 17.60 54.17
CA GLU A 107 52.11 17.73 54.68
C GLU A 107 52.72 16.35 54.87
N ALA A 108 53.88 16.13 54.26
CA ALA A 108 54.68 14.92 54.47
C ALA A 108 55.55 15.09 55.72
N ASP A 109 55.64 14.01 56.52
CA ASP A 109 56.49 13.92 57.72
C ASP A 109 57.81 13.18 57.38
#